data_AF-A0A8S3Q4N2-F1
#
_entry.id   AF-A0A8S3Q4N2-F1
#
_cell.length_a   1.000
_cell.length_b   1.000
_cell.length_c   1.000
_cell.angle_alpha   90.00
_cell.angle_beta   90.00
_cell.angle_gamma   90.00
#
_symmetry.space_group_name_H-M   'P 1'
#
loop_
_entity.id
_entity.type
_entity.pdbx_description
1 polymer ?
#
loop_
_entity_poly.entity_id
_entity_poly.type
_entity_poly.pdbx_seq_one_letter_code
_entity_poly.pdbx_strand_id
1 'polypeptide(L)'
;MAGTLFYNGHTYSNTDIISVELNKGMTFILSHKSDLTGTYIKGSKQISVISGNQCAFAWFSDYSLDCDPLREQLIPINKWGKEFIVPFLNFKDPKSILRIVANESNTRVLVVDNSTSSTRVLSHGNFIDIQMTTDGPLYVNSNRPIQVSLIVNGAFSRSRNGFMSLVH
;
A
#
# COMPACT_ATOMS: atom_id res chain seq x y z
N MET A 1 4.64 -5.16 -13.22
CA MET A 1 4.56 -6.52 -13.78
C MET A 1 4.03 -7.43 -12.69
N ALA A 2 3.00 -8.24 -12.97
CA ALA A 2 2.52 -9.23 -12.02
C ALA A 2 3.62 -10.29 -11.81
N GLY A 3 4.10 -10.42 -10.57
CA GLY A 3 5.10 -11.42 -10.22
C GLY A 3 4.47 -12.80 -10.03
N THR A 4 5.25 -13.85 -10.22
CA THR A 4 4.89 -15.18 -9.73
C THR A 4 5.21 -15.29 -8.23
N LEU A 5 4.51 -16.18 -7.54
CA LEU A 5 4.66 -16.45 -6.11
C LEU A 5 4.97 -17.93 -5.91
N PHE A 6 6.09 -18.26 -5.28
CA PHE A 6 6.39 -19.64 -4.92
C PHE A 6 5.97 -19.91 -3.46
N TYR A 7 5.12 -20.91 -3.26
CA TYR A 7 4.62 -21.32 -1.94
C TYR A 7 4.40 -22.83 -1.90
N ASN A 8 4.90 -23.48 -0.84
CA ASN A 8 4.70 -24.91 -0.57
C ASN A 8 4.99 -25.85 -1.76
N GLY A 9 6.06 -25.57 -2.53
CA GLY A 9 6.45 -26.37 -3.68
C GLY A 9 5.78 -26.00 -5.01
N HIS A 10 4.83 -25.07 -5.00
CA HIS A 10 4.06 -24.66 -6.17
C HIS A 10 4.29 -23.20 -6.55
N THR A 11 4.29 -22.92 -7.85
CA THR A 11 4.34 -21.57 -8.40
C THR A 11 2.92 -21.12 -8.73
N TYR A 12 2.51 -20.03 -8.11
CA TYR A 12 1.23 -19.35 -8.32
C TYR A 12 1.46 -18.12 -9.19
N SER A 13 0.52 -17.89 -10.09
CA SER A 13 0.44 -16.77 -11.00
C SER A 13 -0.77 -15.90 -10.68
N ASN A 14 -0.95 -14.83 -11.46
CA ASN A 14 -2.09 -13.94 -11.27
C ASN A 14 -3.39 -14.73 -11.49
N THR A 15 -4.40 -14.53 -10.64
CA THR A 15 -5.67 -15.28 -10.56
C THR A 15 -5.65 -16.64 -9.87
N ASP A 16 -4.47 -17.21 -9.59
CA ASP A 16 -4.40 -18.46 -8.82
C ASP A 16 -4.80 -18.24 -7.35
N ILE A 17 -5.40 -19.27 -6.74
CA ILE A 17 -5.91 -19.21 -5.38
C ILE A 17 -5.03 -20.06 -4.45
N ILE A 18 -4.50 -19.43 -3.40
CA ILE A 18 -3.93 -20.13 -2.26
C ILE A 18 -5.02 -20.27 -1.20
N SER A 19 -5.36 -21.52 -0.86
CA SER A 19 -6.30 -21.83 0.22
C SER A 19 -5.53 -22.27 1.45
N VAL A 20 -5.85 -21.68 2.60
CA VAL A 20 -5.26 -22.02 3.90
C VAL A 20 -6.38 -22.22 4.91
N GLU A 21 -6.32 -23.33 5.65
CA GLU A 21 -7.22 -23.56 6.77
C GLU A 21 -6.60 -22.98 8.04
N LEU A 22 -7.35 -22.09 8.71
CA LEU A 22 -6.94 -21.47 9.96
C LEU A 22 -7.96 -21.75 11.05
N ASN A 23 -7.50 -22.38 12.13
CA ASN A 23 -8.25 -22.47 13.37
C ASN A 23 -8.12 -21.18 14.20
N LYS A 24 -9.00 -21.01 15.19
CA LYS A 24 -8.99 -19.83 16.06
C LYS A 24 -7.61 -19.67 16.71
N GLY A 25 -7.02 -18.48 16.58
CA GLY A 25 -5.71 -18.14 17.13
C GLY A 25 -4.51 -18.54 16.24
N MET A 26 -4.75 -19.23 15.12
CA MET A 26 -3.69 -19.52 14.15
C MET A 26 -3.39 -18.30 13.28
N THR A 27 -2.12 -18.21 12.85
CA THR A 27 -1.64 -17.15 11.96
C THR A 27 -1.04 -17.78 10.71
N PHE A 28 -1.36 -17.22 9.55
CA PHE A 28 -0.70 -17.53 8.29
C PHE A 28 0.24 -16.38 7.93
N ILE A 29 1.49 -16.69 7.56
CA ILE A 29 2.47 -15.71 7.10
C ILE A 29 2.92 -16.11 5.71
N LEU A 30 2.69 -15.21 4.75
CA LEU A 30 3.20 -15.31 3.39
C LEU A 30 4.24 -14.22 3.18
N SER A 31 5.48 -14.61 2.92
CA SER A 31 6.60 -13.69 2.63
C SER A 31 7.18 -14.04 1.27
N HIS A 32 7.29 -13.04 0.39
CA HIS A 32 7.82 -13.22 -0.95
C HIS A 32 8.47 -11.92 -1.45
N LYS A 33 9.38 -12.04 -2.43
CA LYS A 33 10.04 -10.88 -3.04
C LYS A 33 9.17 -10.13 -4.05
N SER A 34 8.15 -10.79 -4.59
CA SER A 34 7.17 -10.18 -5.50
C SER A 34 6.22 -9.25 -4.74
N ASP A 35 5.83 -8.13 -5.36
CA ASP A 35 4.80 -7.26 -4.80
C ASP A 35 3.44 -7.97 -4.84
N LEU A 36 2.82 -8.16 -3.67
CA LEU A 36 1.53 -8.81 -3.50
C LEU A 36 0.35 -7.81 -3.48
N THR A 37 0.62 -6.52 -3.69
CA THR A 37 -0.42 -5.48 -3.75
C THR A 37 -1.49 -5.84 -4.78
N GLY A 38 -2.76 -5.69 -4.38
CA GLY A 38 -3.90 -6.09 -5.21
C GLY A 38 -4.37 -7.53 -4.99
N THR A 39 -3.67 -8.33 -4.18
CA THR A 39 -4.12 -9.67 -3.80
C THR A 39 -5.42 -9.57 -3.00
N TYR A 40 -6.44 -10.30 -3.45
CA TYR A 40 -7.74 -10.35 -2.78
C TYR A 40 -7.74 -11.44 -1.71
N ILE A 41 -7.97 -11.03 -0.46
CA ILE A 41 -8.02 -11.94 0.69
C ILE A 41 -9.48 -12.12 1.11
N LYS A 42 -9.94 -13.37 1.14
CA LYS A 42 -11.30 -13.74 1.55
C LYS A 42 -11.26 -14.74 2.70
N GLY A 43 -11.85 -14.36 3.83
CA GLY A 43 -12.10 -15.26 4.96
C GLY A 43 -13.56 -15.76 4.97
N SER A 44 -13.77 -16.99 5.41
CA SER A 44 -15.11 -17.50 5.76
C SER A 44 -15.61 -16.98 7.11
N LYS A 45 -14.71 -16.38 7.90
CA LYS A 45 -14.95 -15.74 9.21
C LYS A 45 -14.20 -14.41 9.26
N GLN A 46 -14.42 -13.63 10.33
CA GLN A 46 -13.64 -12.43 10.59
C GLN A 46 -12.16 -12.77 10.76
N ILE A 47 -11.32 -12.07 10.02
CA ILE A 47 -9.86 -12.17 10.06
C ILE A 47 -9.27 -10.77 10.16
N SER A 48 -8.11 -10.66 10.80
CA SER A 48 -7.27 -9.47 10.72
C SER A 48 -6.17 -9.73 9.72
N VAL A 49 -5.83 -8.72 8.91
CA VAL A 49 -4.78 -8.82 7.91
C VAL A 49 -3.75 -7.73 8.21
N ILE A 50 -2.48 -8.13 8.32
CA ILE A 50 -1.36 -7.21 8.43
C ILE A 50 -0.55 -7.35 7.15
N SER A 51 -0.34 -6.23 6.46
CA SER A 51 0.56 -6.13 5.31
C SER A 51 1.85 -5.46 5.72
N GLY A 52 2.92 -5.70 4.99
CA GLY A 52 4.20 -5.08 5.30
C GLY A 52 5.30 -5.43 4.33
N ASN A 53 6.43 -4.77 4.52
CA ASN A 53 7.67 -5.05 3.83
C ASN A 53 8.78 -5.10 4.89
N GLN A 54 9.57 -6.18 4.91
CA GLN A 54 10.66 -6.31 5.89
C GLN A 54 11.78 -5.28 5.66
N CYS A 55 11.92 -4.78 4.43
CA CYS A 55 13.01 -3.92 4.01
C CYS A 55 12.51 -3.01 2.87
N ALA A 56 11.86 -1.90 3.25
CA ALA A 56 11.39 -0.90 2.29
C ALA A 56 12.51 0.12 2.00
N PHE A 57 12.86 0.27 0.72
CA PHE A 57 13.72 1.35 0.23
C PHE A 57 12.85 2.41 -0.43
N ALA A 58 13.07 3.69 -0.08
CA ALA A 58 12.59 4.79 -0.91
C ALA A 58 13.38 4.79 -2.23
N TRP A 59 12.71 4.89 -3.37
CA TRP A 59 13.27 4.86 -4.73
C TRP A 59 14.19 6.04 -5.09
N PHE A 60 14.73 6.75 -4.10
CA PHE A 60 15.48 7.99 -4.24
C PHE A 60 16.90 7.78 -3.69
N SER A 61 17.81 7.52 -4.63
CA SER A 61 19.27 7.32 -4.54
C SER A 61 19.97 7.89 -3.30
N ASP A 62 20.75 7.08 -2.61
CA ASP A 62 22.22 6.96 -2.77
C ASP A 62 22.75 6.17 -1.56
N TYR A 63 23.31 4.98 -1.80
CA TYR A 63 24.24 4.28 -0.90
C TYR A 63 23.87 4.06 0.58
N SER A 64 22.60 4.11 1.00
CA SER A 64 22.21 3.62 2.34
C SER A 64 21.78 2.15 2.27
N LEU A 65 22.59 1.27 2.89
CA LEU A 65 22.26 -0.15 3.10
C LEU A 65 21.14 -0.35 4.13
N ASP A 66 20.60 0.74 4.70
CA ASP A 66 19.57 0.72 5.72
C ASP A 66 18.18 0.81 5.08
N CYS A 67 17.29 -0.09 5.49
CA CYS A 67 15.89 -0.14 5.09
C CYS A 67 15.01 -0.31 6.32
N ASP A 68 13.80 0.24 6.24
CA ASP A 68 12.86 0.19 7.36
C ASP A 68 11.87 -0.96 7.22
N PRO A 69 11.57 -1.69 8.31
CA PRO A 69 10.46 -2.61 8.31
C PRO A 69 9.15 -1.81 8.37
N LEU A 70 8.28 -2.04 7.40
CA LEU A 70 6.94 -1.49 7.35
C LEU A 70 5.94 -2.59 7.71
N ARG A 71 4.97 -2.24 8.55
CA ARG A 71 3.83 -3.09 8.91
C ARG A 71 2.62 -2.21 9.09
N GLU A 72 1.48 -2.63 8.56
CA GLU A 72 0.22 -1.93 8.76
C GLU A 72 -0.94 -2.93 8.78
N GLN A 73 -1.89 -2.72 9.70
CA GLN A 73 -3.12 -3.50 9.73
C GLN A 73 -4.07 -2.98 8.65
N LEU A 74 -4.47 -3.86 7.73
CA LEU A 74 -5.42 -3.51 6.68
C LEU A 74 -6.85 -3.48 7.20
N ILE A 75 -7.61 -2.50 6.71
CA ILE A 75 -9.05 -2.41 6.91
C ILE A 75 -9.75 -3.28 5.86
N PRO A 76 -10.84 -3.99 6.21
CA PRO A 76 -11.65 -4.71 5.24
C PRO A 76 -12.22 -3.79 4.15
N ILE A 77 -12.30 -4.32 2.93
CA ILE A 77 -12.70 -3.61 1.71
C ILE A 77 -14.07 -2.90 1.84
N ASN A 78 -15.01 -3.46 2.60
CA ASN A 78 -16.33 -2.88 2.80
C ASN A 78 -16.34 -1.58 3.64
N LYS A 79 -15.19 -1.16 4.17
CA LYS A 79 -15.00 0.08 4.92
C LYS A 79 -14.15 1.11 4.17
N TRP A 80 -13.72 0.81 2.95
CA TRP A 80 -12.92 1.73 2.16
C TRP A 80 -13.73 2.96 1.73
N GLY A 81 -13.09 4.12 1.78
CA GLY A 81 -13.68 5.42 1.45
C GLY A 81 -13.48 5.82 -0.02
N LYS A 82 -13.96 7.03 -0.34
CA LYS A 82 -13.84 7.65 -1.68
C LYS A 82 -13.21 9.04 -1.65
N GLU A 83 -13.02 9.61 -0.47
CA GLU A 83 -12.58 10.98 -0.28
C GLU A 83 -11.63 11.01 0.90
N PHE A 84 -10.44 11.58 0.71
CA PHE A 84 -9.37 11.56 1.71
C PHE A 84 -8.62 12.88 1.68
N ILE A 85 -8.27 13.36 2.87
CA ILE A 85 -7.31 14.45 3.05
C ILE A 85 -6.04 13.82 3.61
N VAL A 86 -4.97 13.85 2.81
CA VAL A 86 -3.65 13.37 3.24
C VAL A 86 -2.92 14.55 3.86
N PRO A 87 -2.59 14.50 5.16
CA PRO A 87 -1.93 15.62 5.82
C PRO A 87 -0.53 15.82 5.23
N PHE A 88 -0.10 17.08 5.18
CA PHE A 88 1.30 17.38 4.94
C PHE A 88 2.13 16.91 6.12
N LEU A 89 3.18 16.14 5.83
CA LEU A 89 4.18 15.78 6.81
C LEU A 89 5.37 16.70 6.62
N ASN A 90 5.62 17.60 7.58
CA ASN A 90 6.74 18.54 7.57
C ASN A 90 8.08 17.85 7.92
N PHE A 91 8.31 16.68 7.35
CA PHE A 91 9.63 16.08 7.26
C PHE A 91 10.27 16.69 6.03
N LYS A 92 11.43 17.33 6.18
CA LYS A 92 12.22 17.91 5.09
C LYS A 92 12.80 16.82 4.17
N ASP A 93 12.01 15.81 3.80
CA ASP A 93 12.44 14.66 3.02
C ASP A 93 11.35 14.28 1.99
N PRO A 94 11.59 14.50 0.68
CA PRO A 94 10.63 14.26 -0.41
C PRO A 94 10.39 12.77 -0.70
N LYS A 95 10.55 11.89 0.29
CA LYS A 95 10.61 10.43 0.14
C LYS A 95 9.36 9.69 0.61
N SER A 96 8.32 10.43 1.00
CA SER A 96 7.02 9.84 1.33
C SER A 96 6.27 9.45 0.06
N ILE A 97 5.66 8.28 0.06
CA ILE A 97 4.91 7.72 -1.05
C ILE A 97 3.46 7.54 -0.61
N LEU A 98 2.53 8.07 -1.40
CA LEU A 98 1.12 7.79 -1.27
C LEU A 98 0.76 6.65 -2.22
N ARG A 99 0.42 5.48 -1.67
CA ARG A 99 -0.08 4.33 -2.44
C ARG A 99 -1.60 4.33 -2.44
N ILE A 100 -2.20 4.28 -3.63
CA ILE A 100 -3.65 4.23 -3.81
C ILE A 100 -4.02 2.94 -4.51
N VAL A 101 -4.84 2.10 -3.88
CA VAL A 101 -5.28 0.79 -4.43
C VAL A 101 -6.78 0.84 -4.75
N ALA A 102 -7.15 0.35 -5.93
CA ALA A 102 -8.55 0.31 -6.37
C ALA A 102 -9.23 -1.03 -6.05
N ASN A 103 -10.41 -0.96 -5.43
CA ASN A 103 -11.25 -2.13 -5.21
C ASN A 103 -12.10 -2.51 -6.43
N GLU A 104 -12.37 -1.61 -7.36
CA GLU A 104 -13.22 -1.87 -8.52
C GLU A 104 -12.51 -1.46 -9.81
N SER A 105 -12.89 -2.09 -10.92
CA SER A 105 -12.44 -1.64 -12.24
C SER A 105 -13.11 -0.34 -12.66
N ASN A 106 -12.43 0.43 -13.52
CA ASN A 106 -12.86 1.78 -13.93
C ASN A 106 -12.96 2.77 -12.76
N THR A 107 -12.11 2.58 -11.75
CA THR A 107 -11.94 3.52 -10.64
C THR A 107 -11.16 4.73 -11.11
N ARG A 108 -11.83 5.87 -11.23
CA ARG A 108 -11.23 7.17 -11.56
C ARG A 108 -10.80 7.82 -10.27
N VAL A 109 -9.51 8.06 -10.11
CA VAL A 109 -8.90 8.71 -8.94
C VAL A 109 -8.41 10.08 -9.38
N LEU A 110 -8.91 11.12 -8.73
CA LEU A 110 -8.44 12.50 -8.80
C LEU A 110 -7.53 12.75 -7.59
N VAL A 111 -6.33 13.26 -7.85
CA VAL A 111 -5.42 13.75 -6.81
C VAL A 111 -5.16 15.22 -7.07
N VAL A 112 -5.44 16.03 -6.07
CA VAL A 112 -5.23 17.48 -6.09
C VAL A 112 -4.11 17.82 -5.12
N ASP A 113 -3.15 18.56 -5.62
CA ASP A 113 -1.95 18.97 -4.92
C ASP A 113 -1.75 20.47 -5.10
N ASN A 114 -2.17 21.24 -4.08
CA ASN A 114 -2.25 22.70 -4.10
C ASN A 114 -2.90 23.24 -5.38
N SER A 115 -2.10 23.61 -6.38
CA SER A 115 -2.53 24.22 -7.65
C SER A 115 -2.57 23.25 -8.84
N THR A 116 -2.15 22.00 -8.67
CA THR A 116 -2.14 20.98 -9.72
C THR A 116 -3.13 19.86 -9.43
N SER A 117 -3.65 19.24 -10.48
CA SER A 117 -4.48 18.05 -10.34
C SER A 117 -4.10 17.00 -11.37
N SER A 118 -4.22 15.74 -10.99
CA SER A 118 -4.00 14.61 -11.88
C SER A 118 -5.12 13.60 -11.73
N THR A 119 -5.50 12.96 -12.83
CA THR A 119 -6.48 11.88 -12.82
C THR A 119 -5.85 10.60 -13.36
N ARG A 120 -6.17 9.47 -12.72
CA ARG A 120 -5.79 8.12 -13.16
C ARG A 120 -7.01 7.20 -13.15
N VAL A 121 -7.02 6.22 -14.04
CA VAL A 121 -8.07 5.19 -14.09
C VAL A 121 -7.43 3.86 -13.74
N LEU A 122 -7.97 3.20 -12.73
CA LEU A 122 -7.46 1.95 -12.20
C LEU A 122 -8.44 0.80 -12.41
N SER A 123 -7.88 -0.37 -12.69
CA SER A 123 -8.60 -1.64 -12.68
C SER A 123 -8.64 -2.21 -11.25
N HIS A 124 -9.52 -3.17 -10.98
CA HIS A 124 -9.54 -3.91 -9.71
C HIS A 124 -8.15 -4.46 -9.35
N GLY A 125 -7.71 -4.23 -8.12
CA GLY A 125 -6.42 -4.70 -7.60
C GLY A 125 -5.22 -3.87 -8.07
N ASN A 126 -5.36 -3.01 -9.07
CA ASN A 126 -4.28 -2.13 -9.50
C ASN A 126 -4.10 -0.97 -8.52
N PHE A 127 -2.88 -0.43 -8.50
CA PHE A 127 -2.50 0.68 -7.65
C PHE A 127 -1.66 1.70 -8.39
N ILE A 128 -1.56 2.90 -7.80
CA ILE A 128 -0.59 3.93 -8.18
C ILE A 128 0.16 4.38 -6.95
N ASP A 129 1.45 4.71 -7.16
CA ASP A 129 2.28 5.35 -6.16
C ASP A 129 2.51 6.80 -6.60
N ILE A 130 2.30 7.73 -5.67
CA ILE A 130 2.51 9.16 -5.88
C ILE A 130 3.59 9.59 -4.90
N GLN A 131 4.68 10.15 -5.43
CA GLN A 131 5.68 10.80 -4.59
C GLN A 131 5.09 12.09 -4.04
N MET A 132 5.15 12.27 -2.73
CA MET A 132 4.76 13.53 -2.11
C MET A 132 5.88 14.55 -2.31
N THR A 133 5.60 15.60 -3.09
CA THR A 133 6.58 16.64 -3.44
C THR A 133 6.23 18.00 -2.86
N THR A 134 5.13 18.14 -2.13
CA THR A 134 4.59 19.45 -1.75
C THR A 134 4.56 19.73 -0.27
N ASP A 135 4.61 21.02 0.03
CA ASP A 135 4.57 21.59 1.37
C ASP A 135 3.13 21.73 1.93
N GLY A 136 2.15 21.02 1.35
CA GLY A 136 0.72 21.16 1.63
C GLY A 136 -0.06 19.84 1.60
N PRO A 137 -1.29 19.82 2.12
CA PRO A 137 -2.10 18.60 2.15
C PRO A 137 -2.50 18.18 0.74
N LEU A 138 -2.61 16.86 0.51
CA LEU A 138 -3.18 16.32 -0.73
C LEU A 138 -4.65 16.00 -0.53
N TYR A 139 -5.45 16.29 -1.54
CA TYR A 139 -6.84 15.85 -1.59
C TYR A 139 -6.99 14.74 -2.62
N VAL A 140 -7.54 13.60 -2.20
CA VAL A 140 -7.79 12.43 -3.06
C VAL A 140 -9.28 12.17 -3.11
N ASN A 141 -9.81 12.05 -4.33
CA ASN A 141 -11.21 11.73 -4.57
C ASN A 141 -11.34 10.61 -5.62
N SER A 142 -12.33 9.74 -5.47
CA SER A 142 -12.61 8.69 -6.45
C SER A 142 -14.10 8.42 -6.63
N ASN A 143 -14.46 7.90 -7.81
CA ASN A 143 -15.83 7.46 -8.07
C ASN A 143 -16.19 6.12 -7.40
N ARG A 144 -15.18 5.31 -7.05
CA ARG A 144 -15.31 3.97 -6.43
C ARG A 144 -14.42 3.86 -5.18
N PRO A 145 -14.73 2.95 -4.23
CA PRO A 145 -13.94 2.80 -3.01
C PRO A 145 -12.47 2.48 -3.29
N ILE A 146 -11.56 3.15 -2.58
CA ILE A 146 -10.11 2.98 -2.66
C ILE A 146 -9.50 2.87 -1.26
N GLN A 147 -8.33 2.24 -1.18
CA GLN A 147 -7.47 2.33 -0.02
C GLN A 147 -6.35 3.34 -0.32
N VAL A 148 -6.07 4.19 0.66
CA VAL A 148 -4.98 5.16 0.60
C VAL A 148 -4.01 4.88 1.74
N SER A 149 -2.76 4.59 1.41
CA SER A 149 -1.70 4.29 2.37
C SER A 149 -0.58 5.30 2.20
N LEU A 150 -0.21 5.96 3.30
CA LEU A 150 0.95 6.81 3.38
C LEU A 150 2.15 6.01 3.86
N ILE A 151 3.19 5.94 3.03
CA ILE A 151 4.45 5.25 3.31
C ILE A 151 5.51 6.33 3.54
N VAL A 152 5.96 6.46 4.77
CA VAL A 152 7.00 7.41 5.17
C VAL A 152 8.27 6.63 5.44
N ASN A 153 9.36 7.00 4.78
CA ASN A 153 10.66 6.40 5.04
C ASN A 153 11.37 7.17 6.17
N GLY A 154 12.19 6.46 6.94
CA GLY A 154 13.11 7.09 7.87
C GLY A 154 14.07 8.02 7.11
N ALA A 155 14.18 9.27 7.54
CA ALA A 155 15.17 10.19 7.00
C ALA A 155 16.59 9.69 7.31
N PHE A 156 17.55 10.00 6.44
CA PHE A 156 18.97 9.58 6.37
C PHE A 156 19.84 9.56 7.66
N SER A 157 19.33 9.88 8.85
CA SER A 157 20.09 9.78 10.10
C SER A 157 19.80 8.46 10.83
N ARG A 158 20.85 7.85 11.39
CA ARG A 158 20.95 6.52 12.07
C ARG A 158 19.93 6.17 13.18
N SER A 159 18.83 6.89 13.33
CA SER A 159 17.84 6.70 14.40
C SER A 159 16.43 7.13 13.97
N ARG A 160 15.90 6.67 12.84
CA ARG A 160 14.46 6.83 12.51
C ARG A 160 13.89 5.64 11.75
N ASN A 161 12.75 5.15 12.22
CA ASN A 161 11.98 4.06 11.62
C ASN A 161 10.93 4.65 10.67
N GLY A 162 10.95 4.23 9.40
CA GLY A 162 9.85 4.39 8.49
C GLY A 162 8.56 3.74 9.02
N PHE A 163 7.42 4.26 8.58
CA PHE A 163 6.11 3.72 8.93
C PHE A 163 5.16 3.76 7.75
N MET A 164 4.17 2.87 7.78
CA MET A 164 3.04 2.87 6.86
C MET A 164 1.79 3.18 7.67
N SER A 165 0.95 4.09 7.18
CA SER A 165 -0.31 4.46 7.84
C SER A 165 -1.43 4.48 6.81
N LEU A 166 -2.57 3.87 7.15
CA LEU A 166 -3.80 4.07 6.39
C LEU A 166 -4.37 5.46 6.60
N VAL A 167 -4.76 6.10 5.49
CA VAL A 167 -5.51 7.35 5.49
C VAL A 167 -6.99 6.98 5.49
N HIS A 168 -7.76 7.60 6.39
CA HIS A 168 -9.18 7.33 6.62
C HIS A 168 -10.00 8.58 6.40
#